data_AF-A0A4U3AL42-F1
#
_entry.id   AF-A0A4U3AL42-F1
#
_cell.length_a   1.000
_cell.length_b   1.000
_cell.length_c   1.000
_cell.angle_alpha   90.00
_cell.angle_beta   90.00
_cell.angle_gamma   90.00
#
_symmetry.space_group_name_H-M   'P 1'
#
loop_
_entity.id
_entity.type
_entity.pdbx_description
1 polymer ?
#
loop_
_entity_poly.entity_id
_entity_poly.type
_entity_poly.pdbx_seq_one_letter_code
_entity_poly.pdbx_strand_id
1 'polypeptide(L)' 'TNMYTNENYRGQGIATKLLTKLVDEVKISGISQIWLGASKMGRPVYKKFGFMETDVFLELGCFCPSTEKGE' A
#
# COMPACT_ATOMS: atom_id res chain seq x y z
N THR A 1 6.74 -8.26 -10.13
CA THR A 1 5.62 -7.35 -9.80
C THR A 1 4.36 -8.19 -9.90
N ASN A 2 3.48 -8.17 -8.88
CA ASN A 2 2.36 -9.11 -8.78
C ASN A 2 1.05 -8.56 -9.37
N MET A 3 1.08 -7.32 -9.86
CA MET A 3 -0.04 -6.64 -10.50
C MET A 3 0.27 -6.40 -11.98
N TYR A 4 -0.53 -6.99 -12.85
CA TYR A 4 -0.38 -6.89 -14.30
C TYR A 4 -1.73 -6.58 -14.95
N THR A 5 -1.70 -5.76 -15.99
CA THR A 5 -2.84 -5.55 -16.87
C THR A 5 -2.35 -5.70 -18.30
N ASN A 6 -2.99 -6.62 -19.04
CA ASN A 6 -2.73 -6.83 -20.44
C ASN A 6 -2.87 -5.51 -21.22
N GLU A 7 -2.01 -5.29 -22.20
CA GLU A 7 -1.85 -3.99 -22.86
C GLU A 7 -3.13 -3.49 -23.51
N ASN A 8 -3.90 -4.40 -24.11
CA ASN A 8 -5.18 -4.12 -24.76
C ASN A 8 -6.27 -3.65 -23.77
N TYR A 9 -6.03 -3.79 -22.47
CA TYR A 9 -6.97 -3.46 -21.41
C TYR A 9 -6.45 -2.36 -20.46
N ARG A 10 -5.29 -1.75 -20.77
CA ARG A 10 -4.76 -0.62 -20.00
C ARG A 10 -5.61 0.64 -20.22
N GLY A 11 -5.56 1.57 -19.27
CA GLY A 11 -6.33 2.82 -19.33
C GLY A 11 -7.82 2.68 -18.99
N GLN A 12 -8.34 1.46 -18.81
CA GLN A 12 -9.75 1.20 -18.50
C GLN A 12 -10.07 1.13 -17.00
N GLY A 13 -9.13 1.53 -16.14
CA GLY A 13 -9.31 1.54 -14.69
C GLY A 13 -9.28 0.17 -13.99
N ILE A 14 -8.94 -0.92 -14.70
CA ILE A 14 -8.91 -2.28 -14.13
C ILE A 14 -7.95 -2.38 -12.96
N ALA A 15 -6.71 -1.87 -13.12
CA ALA A 15 -5.72 -1.89 -12.05
C ALA A 15 -6.23 -1.14 -10.81
N THR A 16 -6.76 0.07 -10.99
CA THR A 16 -7.37 0.85 -9.91
C THR A 16 -8.47 0.06 -9.19
N LYS A 17 -9.41 -0.54 -9.93
CA LYS A 17 -10.49 -1.35 -9.33
C LYS A 17 -9.98 -2.54 -8.53
N LEU A 18 -8.97 -3.25 -9.04
CA LEU A 18 -8.36 -4.37 -8.33
C LEU A 18 -7.67 -3.90 -7.05
N LEU A 19 -6.91 -2.81 -7.11
CA LEU A 19 -6.22 -2.26 -5.95
C LEU A 19 -7.20 -1.73 -4.89
N THR A 20 -8.32 -1.12 -5.29
CA THR A 20 -9.39 -0.72 -4.37
C THR A 20 -9.88 -1.90 -3.55
N LYS A 21 -10.22 -3.01 -4.21
CA LYS A 21 -10.68 -4.23 -3.51
C LYS A 21 -9.65 -4.73 -2.51
N LEU A 22 -8.37 -4.79 -2.90
CA LEU A 22 -7.31 -5.23 -2.00
C LEU A 22 -7.15 -4.31 -0.78
N VAL A 23 -7.19 -2.99 -0.98
CA VAL A 23 -7.08 -2.02 0.11
C VAL A 23 -8.28 -2.10 1.06
N ASP A 24 -9.49 -2.33 0.52
CA ASP A 24 -10.69 -2.48 1.35
C ASP A 24 -10.61 -3.74 2.22
N GLU A 25 -10.16 -4.87 1.67
CA GLU A 25 -9.95 -6.11 2.43
C GLU A 25 -8.88 -5.96 3.52
N VAL A 26 -7.78 -5.27 3.23
CA VAL A 26 -6.72 -4.97 4.22
C VAL A 26 -7.30 -4.15 5.38
N LYS A 27 -8.11 -3.13 5.10
CA LYS A 27 -8.76 -2.31 6.13
C LYS A 27 -9.71 -3.13 7.00
N ILE A 28 -10.54 -3.97 6.40
CA ILE A 28 -11.47 -4.86 7.11
C ILE A 28 -10.69 -5.83 8.01
N SER A 29 -9.52 -6.28 7.57
CA SER A 29 -8.65 -7.20 8.31
C SER A 29 -7.88 -6.53 9.46
N GLY A 30 -8.06 -5.22 9.69
CA GLY A 30 -7.35 -4.48 10.74
C GLY A 30 -5.85 -4.29 10.48
N ILE A 31 -5.40 -4.50 9.24
CA ILE A 31 -4.00 -4.33 8.86
C ILE A 31 -3.73 -2.83 8.64
N SER A 32 -2.70 -2.31 9.29
CA SER A 32 -2.38 -0.88 9.31
C SER A 32 -1.44 -0.43 8.20
N GLN A 33 -0.70 -1.35 7.56
CA GLN A 33 0.33 -1.01 6.58
C GLN A 33 0.39 -1.99 5.40
N ILE A 34 0.66 -1.46 4.21
CA ILE A 34 0.88 -2.24 2.97
C ILE A 34 2.20 -1.79 2.35
N TRP A 35 3.05 -2.75 2.01
CA TRP A 35 4.31 -2.54 1.31
C TRP A 35 4.24 -3.12 -0.11
N LEU A 36 4.77 -2.40 -1.10
CA LEU A 36 4.86 -2.90 -2.46
C LEU A 36 6.07 -2.37 -3.21
N GLY A 37 6.58 -3.19 -4.13
CA GLY A 37 7.52 -2.74 -5.16
C GLY A 37 6.77 -2.25 -6.39
N ALA A 38 6.90 -0.96 -6.72
CA ALA A 38 6.24 -0.36 -7.88
C ALA A 38 7.13 -0.33 -9.12
N SER A 39 6.62 -0.81 -10.25
CA SER A 39 7.24 -0.56 -11.56
C SER A 39 7.07 0.90 -11.98
N LYS A 40 7.86 1.39 -12.95
CA LYS A 40 7.70 2.75 -13.51
C LYS A 40 6.26 3.04 -13.96
N MET A 41 5.62 2.05 -14.59
CA MET A 41 4.22 2.14 -15.04
C MET A 41 3.19 2.04 -13.91
N GLY A 42 3.48 1.26 -12.85
CA GLY A 42 2.57 1.09 -11.72
C GLY A 42 2.57 2.27 -10.75
N ARG A 43 3.70 2.97 -10.61
CA ARG A 43 3.88 4.10 -9.67
C ARG A 43 2.73 5.11 -9.68
N PRO A 44 2.25 5.62 -10.83
CA PRO A 44 1.14 6.59 -10.85
C PRO A 44 -0.17 6.03 -10.30
N VAL A 45 -0.42 4.71 -10.43
CA VAL A 45 -1.61 4.08 -9.87
C VAL A 45 -1.51 4.06 -8.35
N TYR A 46 -0.39 3.60 -7.79
CA TYR A 46 -0.20 3.52 -6.33
C TYR A 46 -0.21 4.90 -5.66
N LYS A 47 0.41 5.93 -6.27
CA LYS A 47 0.37 7.31 -5.73
C LYS A 47 -1.05 7.85 -5.59
N LYS A 48 -1.98 7.51 -6.51
CA LYS A 48 -3.40 7.90 -6.41
C LYS A 48 -4.12 7.29 -5.19
N PHE A 49 -3.62 6.19 -4.65
CA PHE A 49 -4.16 5.55 -3.44
C PHE A 49 -3.48 6.05 -2.15
N GLY A 50 -2.59 7.03 -2.23
CA GLY A 50 -1.88 7.56 -1.07
C GLY A 50 -0.63 6.78 -0.67
N PHE A 51 -0.16 5.84 -1.51
CA PHE A 51 1.15 5.23 -1.30
C PHE A 51 2.23 6.30 -1.45
N MET A 52 3.08 6.41 -0.44
CA MET A 52 4.24 7.30 -0.44
C MET A 52 5.48 6.52 -0.87
N GLU A 53 6.37 7.19 -1.59
CA GLU A 53 7.70 6.63 -1.87
C GLU A 53 8.49 6.66 -0.56
N THR A 54 9.04 5.51 -0.19
CA THR A 54 10.03 5.40 0.90
C THR A 54 11.38 5.18 0.27
N ASP A 55 12.42 5.86 0.76
CA ASP A 55 13.68 5.92 0.03
C ASP A 55 14.29 4.54 -0.25
N VAL A 56 14.19 3.55 0.64
CA VAL A 56 14.49 2.14 0.29
C VAL A 56 13.91 1.10 1.28
N PHE A 57 12.69 1.32 1.81
CA PHE A 57 12.05 0.69 2.99
C PHE A 57 12.48 1.31 4.34
N LEU A 58 11.50 1.62 5.19
CA LEU A 58 11.68 2.00 6.61
C LEU A 58 10.44 1.52 7.40
N GLU A 59 10.65 0.68 8.39
CA GLU A 59 9.62 0.06 9.26
C GLU A 59 9.12 1.01 10.35
N LEU A 60 7.87 0.83 10.81
CA LEU A 60 7.37 1.43 12.05
C LEU A 60 7.03 0.32 13.06
N GLY A 61 7.90 0.11 14.05
CA GLY A 61 7.58 -0.69 15.23
C GLY A 61 6.48 -0.02 16.06
N CYS A 62 5.57 -0.83 16.60
CA CYS A 62 4.52 -0.34 17.49
C CYS A 62 5.16 0.18 18.78
N PHE A 63 5.06 1.47 19.07
CA PHE A 63 5.37 2.01 20.39
C PHE A 63 4.21 1.68 21.32
N CYS A 64 4.35 0.64 22.14
CA CYS A 64 3.56 0.61 23.37
C CYS A 64 3.95 1.84 24.19
N PRO A 65 3.01 2.72 24.58
CA PRO A 65 3.33 3.71 25.58
C PRO A 65 3.83 2.97 26.82
N SER A 66 5.02 3.32 27.29
CA SER A 66 5.53 2.84 28.55
C SER A 66 4.52 3.21 29.63
N THR A 67 3.75 2.25 30.09
CA THR A 67 3.05 2.36 31.36
C THR A 67 4.10 2.48 32.47
N GLU A 68 4.20 3.68 33.04
CA GLU A 68 4.61 4.05 34.42
C GLU A 68 5.87 3.45 35.06
N LYS A 69 6.78 4.33 35.53
CA LYS A 69 7.38 4.37 36.89
C LYS A 69 7.75 5.84 37.15
N GLY A 70 7.28 6.57 38.15
CA GLY A 70 7.12 6.18 39.54
C GLY A 70 8.45 6.31 40.26
N GLU A 71 8.91 7.55 40.52
CA GLU A 71 9.61 8.01 41.74
C GLU A 71 9.64 9.55 41.78
#